data_AF-A0A2T1NEJ6-F1
#
_entry.id   AF-A0A2T1NEJ6-F1
#
_cell.length_a   1.000
_cell.length_b   1.000
_cell.length_c   1.000
_cell.angle_alpha   90.00
_cell.angle_beta   90.00
_cell.angle_gamma   90.00
#
_symmetry.space_group_name_H-M   'P 1'
#
loop_
_entity.id
_entity.type
_entity.pdbx_description
1 polymer ?
#
loop_
_entity_poly.entity_id
_entity_poly.type
_entity_poly.pdbx_seq_one_letter_code
_entity_poly.pdbx_strand_id
1 'polypeptide(L)'
;MKTKFSSLLIILTLFISCSKNDDVLQNESVISNDKINLFNANQRNTLTLQEVAKIHVAKSLEVYSLISEEKSIDMNYLSNIPIDLEYSQLEQFLSDSNIVKSVEISTLMIESKDIISQFIIDSGFESIEEIEDDFIREVNNEYNRLSANVPAGPCENAYDSALGRCKRNWVVSMGMSAVVGVFTSGVGLVTGAGSAMVLFIMCSEDAFHDYDACLGNH
;
A
#
# COMPACT_ATOMS: atom_id res chain seq x y z
N MET A 1 -33.73 -14.13 -7.22
CA MET A 1 -33.22 -13.00 -8.03
C MET A 1 -31.71 -13.10 -8.03
N LYS A 2 -31.08 -13.26 -9.20
CA LYS A 2 -29.62 -13.30 -9.37
C LYS A 2 -29.20 -11.90 -9.85
N THR A 3 -28.66 -11.09 -8.97
CA THR A 3 -28.12 -9.77 -9.31
C THR A 3 -26.75 -9.94 -9.95
N LYS A 4 -26.55 -9.22 -11.05
CA LYS A 4 -25.36 -9.25 -11.90
C LYS A 4 -24.25 -8.43 -11.23
N PHE A 5 -23.23 -9.10 -10.69
CA PHE A 5 -22.03 -8.48 -10.10
C PHE A 5 -20.82 -8.48 -11.07
N SER A 6 -21.07 -8.55 -12.38
CA SER A 6 -20.03 -8.90 -13.36
C SER A 6 -19.52 -7.73 -14.20
N SER A 7 -19.49 -6.49 -13.68
CA SER A 7 -19.13 -5.32 -14.48
C SER A 7 -18.24 -4.27 -13.82
N LEU A 8 -17.66 -4.54 -12.64
CA LEU A 8 -16.87 -3.54 -11.90
C LEU A 8 -15.36 -3.82 -11.83
N LEU A 9 -14.82 -4.76 -12.64
CA LEU A 9 -13.39 -5.13 -12.61
C LEU A 9 -12.58 -4.70 -13.85
N ILE A 10 -13.06 -3.71 -14.63
CA ILE A 10 -12.39 -3.26 -15.87
C ILE A 10 -12.24 -1.73 -15.88
N ILE A 11 -11.86 -1.09 -14.78
CA ILE A 11 -11.37 0.31 -14.79
C ILE A 11 -10.33 0.50 -13.68
N LEU A 12 -9.21 -0.22 -13.73
CA LEU A 12 -8.05 0.12 -12.87
C LEU A 12 -6.71 0.14 -13.63
N THR A 13 -6.74 0.13 -14.96
CA THR A 13 -5.54 0.10 -15.80
C THR A 13 -5.26 1.39 -16.57
N LEU A 14 -5.95 2.50 -16.26
CA LEU A 14 -5.83 3.70 -17.08
C LEU A 14 -5.74 4.97 -16.22
N PHE A 15 -4.50 5.46 -16.09
CA PHE A 15 -4.10 6.85 -15.80
C PHE A 15 -4.15 7.35 -14.34
N ILE A 16 -3.10 7.05 -13.56
CA ILE A 16 -2.53 8.10 -12.69
C ILE A 16 -1.48 8.83 -13.55
N SER A 17 -1.94 9.81 -14.31
CA SER A 17 -1.06 10.83 -14.87
C SER A 17 -0.33 11.53 -13.72
N CYS A 18 1.00 11.61 -13.82
CA CYS A 18 1.82 12.51 -13.01
C CYS A 18 1.31 13.95 -13.15
N SER A 19 0.50 14.43 -12.20
CA SER A 19 0.27 15.86 -12.05
C SER A 19 1.55 16.47 -11.46
N LYS A 20 2.19 17.34 -12.25
CA LYS A 20 3.17 18.29 -11.73
C LYS A 20 2.42 19.27 -10.84
N ASN A 21 2.62 19.20 -9.52
CA ASN A 21 2.35 20.31 -8.64
C ASN A 21 3.69 20.85 -8.15
N ASP A 22 3.99 22.07 -8.58
CA ASP A 22 5.13 22.87 -8.15
C ASP A 22 4.93 23.37 -6.71
N ASP A 23 6.05 23.37 -5.99
CA ASP A 23 6.43 23.96 -4.69
C ASP A 23 5.44 24.85 -3.91
N VAL A 24 5.28 24.54 -2.61
CA VAL A 24 5.38 25.53 -1.51
C VAL A 24 6.05 24.89 -0.28
N LEU A 25 7.24 25.38 0.05
CA LEU A 25 7.99 25.16 1.29
C LEU A 25 7.24 25.68 2.52
N GLN A 26 7.12 24.88 3.58
CA GLN A 26 7.26 25.36 4.95
C GLN A 26 8.10 24.39 5.81
N ASN A 27 9.21 24.95 6.26
CA ASN A 27 10.10 24.43 7.28
C ASN A 27 9.41 24.51 8.66
N GLU A 28 9.41 23.44 9.44
CA GLU A 28 9.92 23.40 10.82
C GLU A 28 9.77 21.98 11.39
N SER A 29 10.92 21.35 11.62
CA SER A 29 11.08 20.01 12.17
C SER A 29 11.08 20.02 13.70
N VAL A 30 10.30 19.13 14.31
CA VAL A 30 10.64 18.51 15.60
C VAL A 30 10.32 17.03 15.49
N ILE A 31 11.34 16.22 15.16
CA ILE A 31 11.24 14.76 15.13
C ILE A 31 11.37 14.27 16.58
N SER A 32 10.26 13.83 17.18
CA SER A 32 10.27 12.99 18.39
C SER A 32 10.37 11.53 17.97
N ASN A 33 11.44 10.86 18.41
CA ASN A 33 11.64 9.41 18.28
C ASN A 33 10.75 8.64 19.26
N ASP A 34 9.44 8.79 19.14
CA ASP A 34 8.51 7.98 19.92
C ASP A 34 8.23 6.68 19.18
N LYS A 35 8.90 5.61 19.65
CA LYS A 35 8.48 4.23 19.41
C LYS A 35 7.01 4.11 19.83
N ILE A 36 6.13 3.97 18.85
CA ILE A 36 4.69 3.82 19.04
C ILE A 36 4.44 2.47 19.72
N ASN A 37 4.39 2.48 21.05
CA ASN A 37 3.71 1.45 21.81
C ASN A 37 2.22 1.80 21.83
N LEU A 38 1.48 1.36 20.82
CA LEU A 38 0.02 1.29 20.88
C LEU A 38 -0.39 -0.15 20.70
N PHE A 39 -0.83 -0.80 21.77
CA PHE A 39 -2.08 -1.56 21.82
C PHE A 39 -2.24 -2.17 23.22
N ASN A 40 -2.95 -1.45 24.10
CA ASN A 40 -3.65 -2.07 25.22
C ASN A 40 -5.13 -2.14 24.83
N ALA A 41 -5.56 -3.32 24.41
CA ALA A 41 -6.94 -3.64 24.08
C ALA A 41 -7.78 -3.65 25.36
N ASN A 42 -8.60 -2.61 25.60
CA ASN A 42 -9.85 -2.71 26.40
C ASN A 42 -10.73 -1.44 26.46
N GLN A 43 -10.58 -0.49 25.55
CA GLN A 43 -11.54 0.61 25.41
C GLN A 43 -11.91 0.73 23.93
N ARG A 44 -13.20 0.55 23.59
CA ARG A 44 -13.74 0.78 22.24
C ARG A 44 -13.73 2.29 21.95
N ASN A 45 -12.54 2.86 21.80
CA ASN A 45 -12.40 4.14 21.15
C ASN A 45 -12.47 3.84 19.66
N THR A 46 -13.58 4.23 19.02
CA THR A 46 -13.71 4.17 17.57
C THR A 46 -12.55 4.96 16.97
N LEU A 47 -11.74 4.29 16.13
CA LEU A 47 -10.62 4.94 15.46
C LEU A 47 -11.15 5.99 14.49
N THR A 48 -10.48 7.13 14.42
CA THR A 48 -10.70 8.13 13.38
C THR A 48 -10.07 7.66 12.06
N LEU A 49 -10.50 8.24 10.93
CA LEU A 49 -9.90 7.96 9.62
C LEU A 49 -8.40 8.24 9.61
N GLN A 50 -7.96 9.31 10.28
CA GLN A 50 -6.54 9.66 10.39
C GLN A 50 -5.75 8.58 11.14
N GLU A 51 -6.28 8.04 12.24
CA GLU A 51 -5.62 6.97 13.00
C GLU A 51 -5.53 5.68 12.19
N VAL A 52 -6.60 5.35 11.44
CA VAL A 52 -6.61 4.22 10.51
C VAL A 52 -5.56 4.41 9.41
N ALA A 53 -5.52 5.58 8.78
CA ALA A 53 -4.54 5.91 7.74
C ALA A 53 -3.11 5.80 8.28
N LYS A 54 -2.84 6.33 9.48
CA LYS A 54 -1.53 6.25 10.13
C LYS A 54 -1.10 4.80 10.38
N ILE A 55 -1.98 3.97 10.93
CA ILE A 55 -1.66 2.55 11.18
C ILE A 55 -1.46 1.80 9.86
N HIS A 56 -2.33 2.05 8.88
CA HIS A 56 -2.23 1.45 7.55
C HIS A 56 -0.90 1.81 6.87
N VAL A 57 -0.53 3.09 6.83
CA VAL A 57 0.74 3.54 6.23
C VAL A 57 1.93 2.84 6.91
N ALA A 58 1.95 2.77 8.24
CA ALA A 58 3.01 2.10 8.97
C ALA A 58 3.14 0.61 8.60
N LYS A 59 2.03 -0.12 8.57
CA LYS A 59 2.01 -1.55 8.20
C LYS A 59 2.41 -1.77 6.74
N SER A 60 1.91 -0.94 5.83
CA SER A 60 2.25 -1.02 4.41
C SER A 60 3.75 -0.75 4.16
N LEU A 61 4.36 0.16 4.92
CA LEU A 61 5.80 0.39 4.88
C LEU A 61 6.62 -0.75 5.50
N GLU A 62 6.09 -1.41 6.52
CA GLU A 62 6.70 -2.60 7.10
C GLU A 62 6.67 -3.79 6.12
N VAL A 63 5.53 -4.02 5.47
CA VAL A 63 5.42 -5.02 4.38
C VAL A 63 6.37 -4.67 3.24
N TYR A 64 6.47 -3.41 2.84
CA TYR A 64 7.45 -2.95 1.86
C TYR A 64 8.88 -3.36 2.26
N SER A 65 9.26 -3.15 3.53
CA SER A 65 10.60 -3.48 4.01
C SER A 65 10.88 -4.97 3.84
N LEU A 66 9.92 -5.82 4.24
CA LEU A 66 10.03 -7.28 4.12
C LEU A 66 10.17 -7.72 2.66
N ILE A 67 9.35 -7.17 1.75
CA ILE A 67 9.39 -7.52 0.32
C ILE A 67 10.70 -7.05 -0.33
N SER A 68 11.20 -5.87 0.04
CA SER A 68 12.43 -5.32 -0.54
C SER A 68 13.70 -6.11 -0.20
N GLU A 69 13.63 -6.98 0.81
CA GLU A 69 14.72 -7.87 1.21
C GLU A 69 14.68 -9.24 0.50
N GLU A 70 13.57 -9.55 -0.20
CA GLU A 70 13.40 -10.80 -0.94
C GLU A 70 14.25 -10.81 -2.22
N LYS A 71 14.87 -11.96 -2.53
CA LYS A 71 15.81 -12.09 -3.66
C LYS A 71 15.30 -12.94 -4.82
N SER A 72 14.23 -13.68 -4.62
CA SER A 72 13.82 -14.77 -5.52
C SER A 72 12.32 -14.88 -5.69
N ILE A 73 11.61 -13.75 -5.68
CA ILE A 73 10.15 -13.71 -5.88
C ILE A 73 9.83 -14.28 -7.27
N ASP A 74 8.93 -15.27 -7.34
CA ASP A 74 8.38 -15.76 -8.59
C ASP A 74 7.33 -14.78 -9.13
N MET A 75 7.79 -13.81 -9.91
CA MET A 75 6.94 -12.80 -10.52
C MET A 75 5.90 -13.38 -11.49
N ASN A 76 6.17 -14.55 -12.09
CA ASN A 76 5.19 -15.20 -12.96
C ASN A 76 4.03 -15.74 -12.12
N TYR A 77 4.31 -16.40 -11.00
CA TYR A 77 3.27 -16.85 -10.09
C TYR A 77 2.49 -15.66 -9.51
N LEU A 78 3.21 -14.64 -9.04
CA LEU A 78 2.61 -13.43 -8.45
C LEU A 78 1.75 -12.64 -9.45
N SER A 79 2.07 -12.65 -10.75
CA SER A 79 1.26 -11.98 -11.78
C SER A 79 0.00 -12.75 -12.16
N ASN A 80 -0.11 -14.03 -11.77
CA ASN A 80 -1.23 -14.92 -12.08
C ASN A 80 -2.12 -15.19 -10.85
N ILE A 81 -2.37 -14.15 -10.04
CA ILE A 81 -3.22 -14.26 -8.84
C ILE A 81 -4.63 -14.77 -9.25
N PRO A 82 -5.13 -15.84 -8.61
CA PRO A 82 -6.50 -16.28 -8.82
C PRO A 82 -7.50 -15.19 -8.42
N ILE A 83 -8.50 -14.96 -9.27
CA ILE A 83 -9.53 -13.91 -9.06
C ILE A 83 -10.35 -14.18 -7.78
N ASP A 84 -10.43 -15.44 -7.35
CA ASP A 84 -11.19 -15.93 -6.21
C ASP A 84 -10.32 -16.32 -5.01
N LEU A 85 -9.06 -15.87 -4.97
CA LEU A 85 -8.15 -16.20 -3.87
C LEU A 85 -8.69 -15.65 -2.55
N GLU A 86 -9.00 -16.56 -1.63
CA GLU A 86 -9.47 -16.19 -0.31
C GLU A 86 -8.30 -15.76 0.57
N TYR A 87 -8.63 -14.94 1.56
CA TYR A 87 -7.67 -14.46 2.53
C TYR A 87 -6.96 -15.56 3.32
N SER A 88 -7.68 -16.65 3.63
CA SER A 88 -7.12 -17.84 4.28
C SER A 88 -5.99 -18.48 3.45
N GLN A 89 -5.90 -18.14 2.16
CA GLN A 89 -4.93 -18.67 1.21
C GLN A 89 -3.80 -17.66 0.93
N LEU A 90 -3.83 -16.45 1.49
CA LEU A 90 -2.83 -15.40 1.25
C LEU A 90 -1.42 -15.86 1.61
N GLU A 91 -1.23 -16.46 2.78
CA GLU A 91 0.08 -16.95 3.21
C GLU A 91 0.63 -18.00 2.24
N GLN A 92 -0.18 -19.00 1.89
CA GLN A 92 0.22 -20.06 0.96
C GLN A 92 0.57 -19.46 -0.41
N PHE A 93 -0.24 -18.53 -0.91
CA PHE A 93 0.00 -17.86 -2.18
C PHE A 93 1.33 -17.07 -2.19
N LEU A 94 1.62 -16.34 -1.12
CA LEU A 94 2.90 -15.63 -0.97
C LEU A 94 4.06 -16.64 -0.89
N SER A 95 3.89 -17.73 -0.15
CA SER A 95 4.91 -18.78 -0.04
C SER A 95 5.18 -19.47 -1.38
N ASP A 96 4.14 -19.75 -2.16
CA ASP A 96 4.25 -20.33 -3.51
C ASP A 96 4.92 -19.36 -4.49
N SER A 97 4.84 -18.05 -4.22
CA SER A 97 5.57 -17.00 -4.94
C SER A 97 7.04 -16.88 -4.51
N ASN A 98 7.58 -17.85 -3.76
CA ASN A 98 8.93 -17.85 -3.19
C ASN A 98 9.24 -16.66 -2.25
N ILE A 99 8.23 -16.10 -1.59
CA ILE A 99 8.40 -15.05 -0.56
C ILE A 99 8.69 -15.72 0.79
N VAL A 100 9.90 -15.56 1.30
CA VAL A 100 10.35 -16.19 2.55
C VAL A 100 9.59 -15.64 3.75
N LYS A 101 9.29 -14.33 3.75
CA LYS A 101 8.55 -13.65 4.82
C LYS A 101 7.04 -13.69 4.67
N SER A 102 6.50 -14.70 3.97
CA SER A 102 5.06 -14.85 3.67
C SER A 102 4.15 -14.77 4.91
N VAL A 103 4.52 -15.41 6.02
CA VAL A 103 3.76 -15.38 7.30
C VAL A 103 3.72 -13.98 7.92
N GLU A 104 4.86 -13.29 7.95
CA GLU A 104 4.98 -11.95 8.54
C GLU A 104 4.19 -10.94 7.69
N ILE A 105 4.35 -11.02 6.36
CA ILE A 105 3.64 -10.17 5.40
C ILE A 105 2.13 -10.41 5.47
N SER A 106 1.70 -11.67 5.45
CA SER A 106 0.27 -11.99 5.52
C SER A 106 -0.32 -11.40 6.80
N THR A 107 0.30 -11.62 7.96
CA THR A 107 -0.12 -11.09 9.27
C THR A 107 -0.26 -9.56 9.27
N LEU A 108 0.69 -8.83 8.69
CA LEU A 108 0.58 -7.37 8.60
C LEU A 108 -0.59 -6.91 7.71
N MET A 109 -0.81 -7.61 6.59
CA MET A 109 -1.94 -7.35 5.70
C MET A 109 -3.28 -7.69 6.38
N ILE A 110 -3.30 -8.76 7.17
CA ILE A 110 -4.42 -9.20 8.00
C ILE A 110 -4.83 -8.09 8.96
N GLU A 111 -3.88 -7.62 9.75
CA GLU A 111 -4.12 -6.60 10.77
C GLU A 111 -4.54 -5.28 10.13
N SER A 112 -3.95 -4.90 9.00
CA SER A 112 -4.38 -3.72 8.26
C SER A 112 -5.82 -3.85 7.76
N LYS A 113 -6.21 -5.01 7.23
CA LYS A 113 -7.59 -5.28 6.80
C LYS A 113 -8.55 -5.14 7.96
N ASP A 114 -8.26 -5.76 9.08
CA ASP A 114 -9.18 -5.81 10.22
C ASP A 114 -9.41 -4.43 10.82
N ILE A 115 -8.37 -3.60 10.90
CA ILE A 115 -8.48 -2.20 11.35
C ILE A 115 -9.36 -1.39 10.39
N ILE A 116 -9.13 -1.50 9.07
CA ILE A 116 -9.95 -0.81 8.06
C ILE A 116 -11.39 -1.33 8.06
N SER A 117 -11.58 -2.65 8.21
CA SER A 117 -12.91 -3.29 8.29
C SER A 117 -13.70 -2.75 9.49
N GLN A 118 -13.07 -2.72 10.66
CA GLN A 118 -13.70 -2.23 11.88
C GLN A 118 -14.09 -0.75 11.75
N PHE A 119 -13.20 0.07 11.20
CA PHE A 119 -13.48 1.48 10.94
C PHE A 119 -14.66 1.69 9.99
N ILE A 120 -14.70 0.97 8.86
CA ILE A 120 -15.80 1.06 7.89
C ILE A 120 -17.14 0.71 8.55
N ILE A 121 -17.17 -0.39 9.32
CA ILE A 121 -18.36 -0.85 10.02
C ILE A 121 -18.81 0.17 11.07
N ASP A 122 -17.89 0.70 11.88
CA ASP A 122 -18.23 1.65 12.95
C ASP A 122 -18.64 3.03 12.41
N SER A 123 -18.12 3.42 11.25
CA SER A 123 -18.43 4.71 10.60
C SER A 123 -19.75 4.67 9.81
N GLY A 124 -20.24 3.48 9.47
CA GLY A 124 -21.49 3.31 8.73
C GLY A 124 -21.40 3.64 7.24
N PHE A 125 -20.22 3.51 6.63
CA PHE A 125 -20.08 3.65 5.17
C PHE A 125 -20.80 2.51 4.44
N GLU A 126 -21.60 2.84 3.43
CA GLU A 126 -22.42 1.86 2.71
C GLU A 126 -21.78 1.44 1.37
N SER A 127 -20.79 2.18 0.88
CA SER A 127 -20.15 1.95 -0.42
C SER A 127 -18.66 2.33 -0.43
N ILE A 128 -17.94 1.86 -1.45
CA ILE A 128 -16.52 2.20 -1.66
C ILE A 128 -16.40 3.69 -2.00
N GLU A 129 -17.32 4.18 -2.84
CA GLU A 129 -17.35 5.55 -3.35
C GLU A 129 -17.46 6.59 -2.23
N GLU A 130 -18.09 6.26 -1.10
CA GLU A 130 -18.23 7.17 0.05
C GLU A 130 -16.92 7.37 0.83
N ILE A 131 -16.03 6.37 0.83
CA ILE A 131 -14.81 6.38 1.64
C ILE A 131 -13.54 6.60 0.80
N GLU A 132 -13.57 6.29 -0.49
CA GLU A 132 -12.41 6.27 -1.38
C GLU A 132 -11.60 7.57 -1.34
N ASP A 133 -12.21 8.71 -1.66
CA ASP A 133 -11.51 10.00 -1.76
C ASP A 133 -10.93 10.44 -0.41
N ASP A 134 -11.69 10.26 0.67
CA ASP A 134 -11.27 10.63 2.01
C ASP A 134 -10.12 9.73 2.50
N PHE A 135 -10.21 8.42 2.26
CA PHE A 135 -9.18 7.46 2.64
C PHE A 135 -7.88 7.68 1.85
N ILE A 136 -7.97 7.86 0.53
CA ILE A 136 -6.80 8.17 -0.32
C ILE A 136 -6.15 9.47 0.15
N ARG A 137 -6.94 10.50 0.46
CA ARG A 137 -6.42 11.78 0.96
C ARG A 137 -5.67 11.60 2.27
N GLU A 138 -6.26 10.93 3.27
CA GLU A 138 -5.61 10.75 4.58
C GLU A 138 -4.36 9.87 4.50
N VAL A 139 -4.37 8.80 3.69
CA VAL A 139 -3.19 7.96 3.44
C VAL A 139 -2.07 8.78 2.81
N ASN A 140 -2.37 9.62 1.81
CA ASN A 140 -1.37 10.49 1.20
C ASN A 140 -0.82 11.52 2.20
N ASN A 141 -1.68 12.13 3.02
CA ASN A 141 -1.26 13.08 4.05
C ASN A 141 -0.28 12.42 5.03
N GLU A 142 -0.62 11.23 5.55
CA GLU A 142 0.22 10.51 6.49
C GLU A 142 1.50 9.98 5.86
N TYR A 143 1.46 9.50 4.61
CA TYR A 143 2.66 9.11 3.88
C TYR A 143 3.62 10.28 3.68
N ASN A 144 3.10 11.42 3.19
CA ASN A 144 3.90 12.63 2.95
C ASN A 144 4.53 13.17 4.24
N ARG A 145 3.85 13.03 5.38
CA ARG A 145 4.38 13.40 6.70
C ARG A 145 5.57 12.55 7.12
N LEU A 146 5.62 11.28 6.70
CA LEU A 146 6.72 10.35 7.01
C LEU A 146 7.86 10.43 5.99
N SER A 147 7.57 10.78 4.74
CA SER A 147 8.56 10.91 3.68
C SER A 147 9.23 12.29 3.70
N ALA A 148 10.17 12.50 4.61
CA ALA A 148 11.09 13.64 4.55
C ALA A 148 12.33 13.26 3.73
N ASN A 149 12.63 14.01 2.67
CA ASN A 149 13.82 13.78 1.85
C ASN A 149 15.07 14.33 2.55
N VAL A 150 16.13 13.52 2.59
CA VAL A 150 17.49 13.98 2.89
C VAL A 150 18.11 14.47 1.58
N PRO A 151 18.81 15.62 1.53
CA PRO A 151 19.44 16.07 0.30
C PRO A 151 20.53 15.10 -0.15
N ALA A 152 20.41 14.55 -1.37
CA ALA A 152 21.39 13.69 -2.01
C ALA A 152 21.93 14.31 -3.33
N GLY A 153 22.79 13.58 -4.05
CA GLY A 153 23.24 13.98 -5.39
C GLY A 153 22.09 13.95 -6.43
N PRO A 154 22.24 14.53 -7.63
CA PRO A 154 21.14 14.62 -8.61
C PRO A 154 20.58 13.26 -9.06
N CYS A 155 21.44 12.26 -9.31
CA CYS A 155 20.98 10.90 -9.66
C CYS A 155 20.29 10.22 -8.47
N GLU A 156 20.86 10.34 -7.28
CA GLU A 156 20.31 9.75 -6.05
C GLU A 156 18.96 10.40 -5.68
N ASN A 157 18.84 11.73 -5.80
CA ASN A 157 17.56 12.44 -5.64
C ASN A 157 16.49 11.97 -6.64
N ALA A 158 16.88 11.72 -7.90
CA ALA A 158 15.95 11.24 -8.92
C ALA A 158 15.47 9.83 -8.61
N TYR A 159 16.38 8.94 -8.18
CA TYR A 159 16.09 7.60 -7.72
C TYR A 159 15.16 7.61 -6.50
N ASP A 160 15.52 8.35 -5.44
CA ASP A 160 14.73 8.45 -4.22
C ASP A 160 13.34 9.03 -4.49
N SER A 161 13.25 10.00 -5.40
CA SER A 161 11.97 10.55 -5.85
C SER A 161 11.12 9.51 -6.58
N ALA A 162 11.71 8.72 -7.47
CA ALA A 162 11.01 7.65 -8.18
C ALA A 162 10.53 6.55 -7.24
N LEU A 163 11.43 6.05 -6.39
CA LEU A 163 11.10 5.04 -5.39
C LEU A 163 10.07 5.56 -4.38
N GLY A 164 10.13 6.84 -4.01
CA GLY A 164 9.13 7.50 -3.18
C GLY A 164 7.74 7.51 -3.82
N ARG A 165 7.63 7.68 -5.15
CA ARG A 165 6.35 7.52 -5.88
C ARG A 165 5.88 6.07 -5.88
N CYS A 166 6.79 5.11 -6.11
CA CYS A 166 6.47 3.68 -6.07
C CYS A 166 5.89 3.28 -4.71
N LYS A 167 6.55 3.68 -3.62
CA LYS A 167 6.11 3.46 -2.24
C LYS A 167 4.77 4.10 -1.94
N ARG A 168 4.55 5.36 -2.33
CA ARG A 168 3.26 6.02 -2.15
C ARG A 168 2.13 5.25 -2.84
N ASN A 169 2.34 4.88 -4.11
CA ASN A 169 1.35 4.13 -4.89
C ASN A 169 1.09 2.74 -4.29
N TRP A 170 2.14 2.07 -3.78
CA TRP A 170 2.03 0.82 -3.04
C TRP A 170 1.13 0.98 -1.81
N VAL A 171 1.41 1.95 -0.94
CA VAL A 171 0.63 2.19 0.28
C VAL A 171 -0.84 2.47 -0.07
N VAL A 172 -1.09 3.38 -1.02
CA VAL A 172 -2.47 3.70 -1.44
C VAL A 172 -3.18 2.46 -2.01
N SER A 173 -2.52 1.70 -2.87
CA SER A 173 -3.11 0.52 -3.51
C SER A 173 -3.42 -0.58 -2.49
N MET A 174 -2.54 -0.80 -1.51
CA MET A 174 -2.76 -1.76 -0.43
C MET A 174 -3.94 -1.36 0.44
N GLY A 175 -4.06 -0.07 0.77
CA GLY A 175 -5.18 0.45 1.55
C GLY A 175 -6.50 0.32 0.80
N MET A 176 -6.53 0.69 -0.48
CA MET A 176 -7.72 0.52 -1.31
C MET A 176 -8.08 -0.95 -1.51
N SER A 177 -7.10 -1.85 -1.61
CA SER A 177 -7.35 -3.30 -1.65
C SER A 177 -8.06 -3.78 -0.38
N ALA A 178 -7.65 -3.25 0.78
CA ALA A 178 -8.34 -3.54 2.03
C ALA A 178 -9.77 -2.97 2.07
N VAL A 179 -9.97 -1.73 1.63
CA VAL A 179 -11.32 -1.12 1.51
C VAL A 179 -12.21 -1.97 0.61
N VAL A 180 -11.78 -2.27 -0.62
CA VAL A 180 -12.53 -3.11 -1.56
C VAL A 180 -12.78 -4.50 -0.95
N GLY A 181 -11.78 -5.08 -0.29
CA GLY A 181 -11.88 -6.35 0.40
C GLY A 181 -13.05 -6.40 1.39
N VAL A 182 -13.33 -5.31 2.12
CA VAL A 182 -14.48 -5.23 3.03
C VAL A 182 -15.80 -5.37 2.28
N PHE A 183 -15.96 -4.65 1.18
CA PHE A 183 -17.19 -4.67 0.38
C PHE A 183 -17.34 -5.93 -0.48
N THR A 184 -16.26 -6.66 -0.75
CA THR A 184 -16.26 -7.89 -1.57
C THR A 184 -16.09 -9.17 -0.76
N SER A 185 -16.31 -9.16 0.55
CA SER A 185 -16.12 -10.34 1.42
C SER A 185 -14.71 -10.96 1.34
N GLY A 186 -13.68 -10.14 1.14
CA GLY A 186 -12.27 -10.51 1.17
C GLY A 186 -11.59 -10.68 -0.18
N VAL A 187 -12.33 -10.94 -1.26
CA VAL A 187 -11.77 -11.24 -2.60
C VAL A 187 -10.92 -10.09 -3.15
N GLY A 188 -11.39 -8.85 -3.02
CA GLY A 188 -10.70 -7.65 -3.50
C GLY A 188 -9.39 -7.35 -2.78
N LEU A 189 -9.20 -7.83 -1.54
CA LEU A 189 -7.95 -7.61 -0.83
C LEU A 189 -6.80 -8.38 -1.45
N VAL A 190 -6.99 -9.66 -1.72
CA VAL A 190 -5.88 -10.51 -2.17
C VAL A 190 -5.49 -10.18 -3.61
N THR A 191 -6.49 -10.08 -4.48
CA THR A 191 -6.30 -9.69 -5.89
C THR A 191 -5.71 -8.28 -6.01
N GLY A 192 -6.22 -7.32 -5.23
CA GLY A 192 -5.70 -5.96 -5.20
C GLY A 192 -4.28 -5.87 -4.64
N ALA A 193 -4.00 -6.54 -3.52
CA ALA A 193 -2.68 -6.51 -2.89
C ALA A 193 -1.61 -7.21 -3.72
N GLY A 194 -1.93 -8.34 -4.35
CA GLY A 194 -0.99 -8.99 -5.26
C GLY A 194 -0.72 -8.12 -6.49
N SER A 195 -1.73 -7.47 -7.06
CA SER A 195 -1.54 -6.51 -8.15
C SER A 195 -0.68 -5.31 -7.73
N ALA A 196 -0.93 -4.77 -6.53
CA ALA A 196 -0.11 -3.72 -5.95
C ALA A 196 1.35 -4.15 -5.78
N MET A 197 1.60 -5.43 -5.43
CA MET A 197 2.93 -5.97 -5.23
C MET A 197 3.69 -6.07 -6.54
N VAL A 198 3.03 -6.58 -7.59
CA VAL A 198 3.61 -6.62 -8.94
C VAL A 198 3.97 -5.22 -9.43
N LEU A 199 3.04 -4.27 -9.33
CA LEU A 199 3.26 -2.88 -9.74
C LEU A 199 4.41 -2.23 -8.96
N PHE A 200 4.51 -2.51 -7.67
CA PHE A 200 5.56 -1.99 -6.82
C PHE A 200 6.94 -2.53 -7.19
N ILE A 201 7.06 -3.84 -7.41
CA ILE A 201 8.33 -4.48 -7.80
C ILE A 201 8.80 -3.91 -9.13
N MET A 202 7.92 -3.87 -10.15
CA MET A 202 8.24 -3.30 -11.46
C MET A 202 8.65 -1.83 -11.37
N CYS A 203 7.92 -1.02 -10.59
CA CYS A 203 8.24 0.39 -10.41
C CYS A 203 9.61 0.60 -9.75
N SER A 204 9.97 -0.28 -8.81
CA SER A 204 11.25 -0.21 -8.10
C SER A 204 12.43 -0.63 -9.00
N GLU A 205 12.24 -1.66 -9.82
CA GLU A 205 13.22 -2.08 -10.83
C GLU A 205 13.45 -0.99 -11.88
N ASP A 206 12.38 -0.35 -12.38
CA ASP A 206 12.48 0.76 -13.33
C ASP A 206 13.25 1.94 -12.71
N ALA A 207 12.94 2.30 -11.46
CA ALA A 207 13.64 3.37 -10.74
C ALA A 207 15.14 3.07 -10.60
N PHE A 208 15.49 1.82 -10.29
CA PHE A 208 16.88 1.38 -10.18
C PHE A 208 17.61 1.40 -11.53
N HIS A 209 16.95 0.98 -12.61
CA HIS A 209 17.51 1.07 -13.96
C HIS A 209 17.80 2.51 -14.38
N ASP A 210 16.90 3.45 -14.07
CA ASP A 210 17.10 4.88 -14.34
C ASP A 210 18.29 5.45 -13.54
N TYR A 211 18.47 4.98 -12.30
CA TYR A 211 19.61 5.35 -11.45
C TYR A 211 20.94 4.89 -12.05
N ASP A 212 21.04 3.61 -12.41
CA ASP A 212 22.23 3.03 -13.04
C ASP A 212 22.56 3.73 -14.37
N ALA A 213 21.55 4.05 -15.17
CA ALA A 213 21.72 4.81 -16.41
C ALA A 213 22.21 6.25 -16.14
N CYS A 214 21.75 6.89 -15.06
CA CYS A 214 22.23 8.21 -14.65
C CYS A 214 23.71 8.18 -14.28
N LEU A 215 24.14 7.17 -13.50
CA LEU A 215 25.54 7.00 -13.11
C LEU A 215 26.44 6.66 -14.30
N GLY A 216 25.98 5.82 -15.24
CA GLY A 216 26.77 5.38 -16.39
C GLY A 216 26.91 6.42 -17.51
N ASN A 217 26.11 7.49 -17.50
CA ASN A 217 26.16 8.60 -18.47
C ASN A 217 26.93 9.83 -17.94
N HIS A 218 27.62 9.70 -16.80
CA HIS A 218 28.50 10.70 -16.19
C HIS A 218 29.98 10.29 -16.28
#